data_AF-A0A955X6Z5-F1
#
_entry.id   AF-A0A955X6Z5-F1
#
_cell.length_a   1.000
_cell.length_b   1.000
_cell.length_c   1.000
_cell.angle_alpha   90.00
_cell.angle_beta   90.00
_cell.angle_gamma   90.00
#
_symmetry.space_group_name_H-M   'P 1'
#
loop_
_entity.id
_entity.type
_entity.pdbx_description
1 polymer ?
#
loop_
_entity_poly.entity_id
_entity_poly.type
_entity_poly.pdbx_seq_one_letter_code
_entity_poly.pdbx_strand_id
1 'polypeptide(L)'
;MRFSLACTLVLCAWALPAQAGARRPGYAIIIGNNAPPAEDPQLSPLGFADDDAVRYREVLGRLVGEVHLLTVLDAQTQRQNPGLAASTQPPTLEALRAAVASVQAGLREAPGPVYLVFSGHGSSDASGEPFLALLDRALTRAVLFEEILPALDAPAVHLIIDACNAGAMVGARGPLDEAGEAVSVPVAEATRAAVVERRSLARFPSVGAIIATSAGQQAHEWSRIEAGVFTHELLSGLLGPADINGDLRVEYSEVQAFVGASNSRITDPRARPDVQAIPPARDHRMPLVALDALPGPFLRGKVGRLGHFFIELAGGRRYLDANLGAGQVATILLPWERQAYLRTSDGEAELPPSDGGVVDLDDLSFRTVRLASRGSLDTALRQDLFAAPYDMAYYRGFVDSRALVPVDLAVEAVDPLALRWTWKEKAAVGLWSASAAAMVSAIVTGIAAAHTKAQFEETTLQQPAMELAARYDRLRVATWVGAAVAAAAAGGGTALWISARPSNDEGPGAVVGISGKF
;
A
#
# COMPACT_ATOMS: atom_id res chain seq x y z
N MET A 1 48.80 -27.14 -36.44
CA MET A 1 49.09 -26.60 -35.09
C MET A 1 48.01 -25.59 -34.75
N ARG A 2 47.25 -25.85 -33.68
CA ARG A 2 46.09 -25.08 -33.19
C ARG A 2 46.52 -24.34 -31.90
N PHE A 3 46.73 -23.03 -31.96
CA PHE A 3 46.93 -22.07 -30.86
C PHE A 3 46.75 -20.68 -31.50
N SER A 4 46.04 -19.67 -31.02
CA SER A 4 45.24 -19.43 -29.82
C SER A 4 44.15 -18.44 -30.25
N LEU A 5 42.87 -18.77 -30.01
CA LEU A 5 41.76 -17.84 -30.20
C LEU A 5 41.06 -17.70 -28.85
N ALA A 6 41.70 -16.96 -27.96
CA ALA A 6 41.17 -16.61 -26.65
C ALA A 6 41.74 -15.25 -26.25
N CYS A 7 40.91 -14.47 -25.55
CA CYS A 7 41.26 -13.26 -24.78
C CYS A 7 41.05 -11.86 -25.41
N THR A 8 40.00 -11.60 -26.20
CA THR A 8 39.58 -10.19 -26.42
C THR A 8 38.06 -10.00 -26.54
N LEU A 9 37.29 -10.58 -25.61
CA LEU A 9 35.83 -10.37 -25.54
C LEU A 9 35.26 -10.46 -24.11
N VAL A 10 36.00 -10.02 -23.07
CA VAL A 10 35.56 -10.17 -21.66
C VAL A 10 35.55 -8.87 -20.82
N LEU A 11 36.02 -7.72 -21.29
CA LEU A 11 36.23 -6.54 -20.41
C LEU A 11 35.24 -5.37 -20.54
N CYS A 12 34.05 -5.56 -21.11
CA CYS A 12 32.99 -4.53 -21.11
C CYS A 12 31.67 -4.96 -20.45
N ALA A 13 31.62 -6.11 -19.76
CA ALA A 13 30.41 -6.63 -19.12
C ALA A 13 30.31 -6.34 -17.59
N TRP A 14 31.20 -5.53 -17.02
CA TRP A 14 31.28 -5.31 -15.56
C TRP A 14 31.08 -3.85 -15.12
N ALA A 15 30.23 -3.13 -15.84
CA ALA A 15 29.65 -1.89 -15.35
C ALA A 15 28.13 -1.90 -15.59
N LEU A 16 27.48 -2.99 -15.16
CA LEU A 16 26.09 -2.84 -14.71
C LEU A 16 26.19 -1.93 -13.48
N PRO A 17 25.62 -0.71 -13.48
CA PRO A 17 25.43 -0.02 -12.23
C PRO A 17 24.68 -1.01 -11.34
N ALA A 18 25.25 -1.35 -10.19
CA ALA A 18 24.47 -1.94 -9.13
C ALA A 18 23.26 -1.02 -9.01
N GLN A 19 22.07 -1.51 -9.36
CA GLN A 19 20.84 -0.87 -8.98
C GLN A 19 20.88 -0.89 -7.46
N ALA A 20 21.44 0.16 -6.86
CA ALA A 20 21.13 0.52 -5.50
C ALA A 20 19.62 0.65 -5.51
N GLY A 21 18.92 -0.40 -5.04
CA GLY A 21 17.48 -0.40 -4.98
C GLY A 21 17.10 0.87 -4.23
N ALA A 22 16.42 1.79 -4.93
CA ALA A 22 16.02 3.05 -4.33
C ALA A 22 15.24 2.71 -3.05
N ARG A 23 15.77 3.12 -1.90
CA ARG A 23 15.13 2.89 -0.59
C ARG A 23 13.73 3.50 -0.70
N ARG A 24 12.68 2.68 -0.49
CA ARG A 24 11.30 3.16 -0.57
C ARG A 24 11.15 4.29 0.47
N PRO A 25 10.63 5.46 0.10
CA PRO A 25 10.46 6.54 1.05
C PRO A 25 9.42 6.14 2.10
N GLY A 26 9.63 6.58 3.35
CA GLY A 26 8.68 6.41 4.45
C GLY A 26 9.09 5.39 5.49
N TYR A 27 8.38 5.45 6.63
CA TYR A 27 8.72 4.75 7.87
C TYR A 27 7.45 4.27 8.58
N ALA A 28 7.53 3.18 9.33
CA ALA A 28 6.45 2.74 10.21
C ALA A 28 6.97 2.42 11.61
N ILE A 29 6.28 2.89 12.63
CA ILE A 29 6.44 2.49 14.03
C ILE A 29 5.13 1.80 14.43
N ILE A 30 5.20 0.51 14.72
CA ILE A 30 4.03 -0.33 14.95
C ILE A 30 4.14 -0.90 16.36
N ILE A 31 3.14 -0.63 17.19
CA ILE A 31 3.10 -1.00 18.60
C ILE A 31 1.93 -1.96 18.80
N GLY A 32 2.22 -3.15 19.33
CA GLY A 32 1.21 -4.12 19.76
C GLY A 32 1.49 -4.58 21.18
N ASN A 33 0.56 -4.33 22.11
CA ASN A 33 0.74 -4.71 23.50
C ASN A 33 -0.47 -5.46 24.07
N ASN A 34 -0.29 -6.75 24.30
CA ASN A 34 -1.31 -7.60 24.91
C ASN A 34 -1.45 -7.36 26.43
N ALA A 35 -0.40 -6.85 27.08
CA ALA A 35 -0.39 -6.73 28.54
C ALA A 35 -1.28 -5.58 29.03
N PRO A 36 -2.04 -5.78 30.12
CA PRO A 36 -2.77 -4.71 30.77
C PRO A 36 -1.82 -3.64 31.32
N PRO A 37 -2.30 -2.41 31.57
CA PRO A 37 -1.49 -1.38 32.21
C PRO A 37 -1.02 -1.84 33.59
N ALA A 38 0.21 -1.46 33.96
CA ALA A 38 0.81 -1.85 35.24
C ALA A 38 0.00 -1.38 36.45
N GLU A 39 -0.75 -0.30 36.28
CA GLU A 39 -1.62 0.32 37.29
C GLU A 39 -2.94 -0.46 37.51
N ASP A 40 -3.33 -1.33 36.57
CA ASP A 40 -4.54 -2.17 36.67
C ASP A 40 -4.25 -3.63 36.24
N PRO A 41 -3.53 -4.39 37.07
CA PRO A 41 -3.20 -5.79 36.77
C PRO A 41 -4.41 -6.73 36.89
N GLN A 42 -5.59 -6.24 37.29
CA GLN A 42 -6.82 -7.04 37.33
C GLN A 42 -7.47 -7.13 35.94
N LEU A 43 -7.13 -6.22 35.03
CA LEU A 43 -7.56 -6.30 33.65
C LEU A 43 -6.92 -7.52 32.96
N SER A 44 -7.74 -8.30 32.26
CA SER A 44 -7.24 -9.47 31.54
C SER A 44 -6.39 -9.05 30.35
N PRO A 45 -5.27 -9.75 30.07
CA PRO A 45 -4.50 -9.52 28.85
C PRO A 45 -5.37 -9.71 27.60
N LEU A 46 -5.08 -8.89 26.59
CA LEU A 46 -5.58 -9.04 25.23
C LEU A 46 -4.96 -10.27 24.55
N GLY A 47 -5.68 -10.81 23.57
CA GLY A 47 -5.29 -12.00 22.84
C GLY A 47 -4.63 -11.75 21.48
N PHE A 48 -4.83 -10.57 20.86
CA PHE A 48 -4.46 -10.36 19.44
C PHE A 48 -3.80 -9.01 19.11
N ALA A 49 -3.43 -8.18 20.10
CA ALA A 49 -2.78 -6.89 19.80
C ALA A 49 -1.37 -7.07 19.20
N ASP A 50 -0.68 -8.16 19.53
CA ASP A 50 0.56 -8.58 18.86
C ASP A 50 0.31 -9.12 17.44
N ASP A 51 -0.73 -9.93 17.22
CA ASP A 51 -1.15 -10.37 15.88
C ASP A 51 -1.49 -9.17 14.97
N ASP A 52 -2.22 -8.18 15.49
CA ASP A 52 -2.56 -6.95 14.78
C ASP A 52 -1.29 -6.19 14.36
N ALA A 53 -0.31 -6.05 15.27
CA ALA A 53 0.96 -5.43 14.96
C ALA A 53 1.74 -6.19 13.86
N VAL A 54 1.68 -7.53 13.85
CA VAL A 54 2.26 -8.34 12.76
C VAL A 54 1.52 -8.11 11.44
N ARG A 55 0.19 -8.00 11.45
CA ARG A 55 -0.60 -7.72 10.24
C ARG A 55 -0.31 -6.33 9.68
N TYR A 56 -0.22 -5.31 10.52
CA TYR A 56 0.23 -3.98 10.09
C TYR A 56 1.63 -4.03 9.50
N ARG A 57 2.58 -4.78 10.08
CA ARG A 57 3.92 -4.94 9.51
C ARG A 57 3.87 -5.57 8.12
N GLU A 58 3.05 -6.60 7.92
CA GLU A 58 2.92 -7.29 6.63
C GLU A 58 2.41 -6.36 5.52
N VAL A 59 1.48 -5.45 5.85
CA VAL A 59 0.92 -4.48 4.89
C VAL A 59 1.82 -3.26 4.74
N LEU A 60 2.14 -2.57 5.84
CA LEU A 60 2.94 -1.34 5.83
C LEU A 60 4.37 -1.58 5.38
N GLY A 61 4.96 -2.75 5.67
CA GLY A 61 6.30 -3.12 5.18
C GLY A 61 6.40 -3.21 3.65
N ARG A 62 5.27 -3.17 2.94
CA ARG A 62 5.27 -3.01 1.48
C ARG A 62 5.29 -1.54 1.05
N LEU A 63 4.69 -0.67 1.85
CA LEU A 63 4.56 0.76 1.59
C LEU A 63 5.84 1.53 1.89
N VAL A 64 6.51 1.17 2.99
CA VAL A 64 7.63 1.95 3.54
C VAL A 64 8.97 1.22 3.44
N GLY A 65 10.06 1.98 3.52
CA GLY A 65 11.42 1.44 3.47
C GLY A 65 11.93 0.90 4.81
N GLU A 66 11.33 1.31 5.92
CA GLU A 66 11.78 0.94 7.27
C GLU A 66 10.58 0.73 8.21
N VAL A 67 10.63 -0.36 8.99
CA VAL A 67 9.58 -0.72 9.95
C VAL A 67 10.20 -1.07 11.29
N HIS A 68 9.79 -0.34 12.33
CA HIS A 68 10.04 -0.68 13.73
C HIS A 68 8.83 -1.40 14.28
N LEU A 69 8.98 -2.68 14.63
CA LEU A 69 7.93 -3.49 15.24
C LEU A 69 8.21 -3.62 16.75
N LEU A 70 7.38 -2.97 17.55
CA LEU A 70 7.45 -2.93 19.01
C LEU A 70 6.32 -3.81 19.58
N THR A 71 6.63 -5.05 19.92
CA THR A 71 5.66 -6.01 20.47
C THR A 71 6.36 -7.22 21.12
N VAL A 72 5.68 -7.84 22.08
CA VAL A 72 6.05 -9.15 22.62
C VAL A 72 5.11 -10.17 22.00
N LEU A 73 5.63 -10.96 21.05
CA LEU A 73 4.85 -11.97 20.36
C LEU A 73 4.51 -13.12 21.32
N ASP A 74 3.25 -13.50 21.36
CA ASP A 74 2.81 -14.65 22.13
C ASP A 74 3.25 -15.98 21.47
N ALA A 75 2.95 -17.12 22.12
CA ALA A 75 3.34 -18.42 21.60
C ALA A 75 2.63 -18.78 20.28
N GLN A 76 1.40 -18.31 20.06
CA GLN A 76 0.63 -18.54 18.84
C GLN A 76 1.19 -17.72 17.69
N THR A 77 1.38 -16.42 17.87
CA THR A 77 1.92 -15.49 16.88
C THR A 77 3.31 -15.90 16.42
N GLN A 78 4.16 -16.38 17.35
CA GLN A 78 5.49 -16.92 17.02
C GLN A 78 5.43 -18.19 16.17
N ARG A 79 4.48 -19.10 16.43
CA ARG A 79 4.31 -20.31 15.61
C ARG A 79 3.89 -19.97 14.20
N GLN A 80 3.03 -18.96 14.04
CA GLN A 80 2.56 -18.52 12.73
C GLN A 80 3.60 -17.68 11.97
N ASN A 81 4.51 -17.03 12.69
CA ASN A 81 5.54 -16.17 12.12
C ASN A 81 6.95 -16.55 12.63
N PRO A 82 7.48 -17.73 12.23
CA PRO A 82 8.77 -18.22 12.70
C PRO A 82 9.90 -17.22 12.43
N GLY A 83 10.72 -16.95 13.47
CA GLY A 83 11.87 -16.04 13.38
C GLY A 83 11.53 -14.55 13.53
N LEU A 84 10.25 -14.16 13.49
CA LEU A 84 9.87 -12.74 13.58
C LEU A 84 10.28 -12.10 14.91
N ALA A 85 10.22 -12.86 16.01
CA ALA A 85 10.60 -12.40 17.36
C ALA A 85 12.05 -11.87 17.45
N ALA A 86 12.96 -12.35 16.59
CA ALA A 86 14.34 -11.85 16.55
C ALA A 86 14.45 -10.42 15.98
N SER A 87 13.37 -9.92 15.37
CA SER A 87 13.29 -8.60 14.74
C SER A 87 12.24 -7.69 15.38
N THR A 88 11.78 -8.04 16.60
CA THR A 88 10.90 -7.18 17.41
C THR A 88 11.66 -6.60 18.60
N GLN A 89 11.15 -5.49 19.12
CA GLN A 89 11.57 -4.91 20.40
C GLN A 89 10.37 -4.92 21.35
N PRO A 90 10.55 -4.96 22.68
CA PRO A 90 9.42 -4.84 23.59
C PRO A 90 8.73 -3.47 23.43
N PRO A 91 7.39 -3.38 23.57
CA PRO A 91 6.66 -2.13 23.43
C PRO A 91 6.80 -1.28 24.68
N THR A 92 8.00 -0.77 24.94
CA THR A 92 8.31 0.14 26.05
C THR A 92 8.42 1.58 25.57
N LEU A 93 8.29 2.55 26.48
CA LEU A 93 8.47 3.96 26.12
C LEU A 93 9.90 4.24 25.65
N GLU A 94 10.90 3.57 26.24
CA GLU A 94 12.29 3.67 25.80
C GLU A 94 12.49 3.17 24.36
N ALA A 95 11.92 2.00 24.02
CA ALA A 95 11.98 1.47 22.66
C ALA A 95 11.24 2.35 21.66
N LEU A 96 10.10 2.93 22.04
CA LEU A 96 9.36 3.90 21.22
C LEU A 96 10.21 5.14 20.94
N ARG A 97 10.86 5.71 21.95
CA ARG A 97 11.78 6.86 21.78
C ARG A 97 12.94 6.52 20.86
N ALA A 98 13.53 5.34 21.00
CA ALA A 98 14.60 4.87 20.13
C ALA A 98 14.13 4.71 18.67
N ALA A 99 12.94 4.15 18.45
CA ALA A 99 12.33 4.06 17.12
C ALA A 99 12.06 5.44 16.51
N VAL A 100 11.50 6.38 17.27
CA VAL A 100 11.28 7.76 16.84
C VAL A 100 12.58 8.46 16.46
N ALA A 101 13.65 8.27 17.25
CA ALA A 101 14.96 8.82 16.93
C ALA A 101 15.55 8.22 15.63
N SER A 102 15.37 6.92 15.39
CA SER A 102 15.75 6.25 14.14
C SER A 102 14.99 6.84 12.94
N VAL A 103 13.66 6.92 13.05
CA VAL A 103 12.80 7.50 12.01
C VAL A 103 13.16 8.95 11.74
N GLN A 104 13.42 9.75 12.78
CA GLN A 104 13.84 11.14 12.61
C GLN A 104 15.18 11.25 11.86
N ALA A 105 16.13 10.35 12.11
CA ALA A 105 17.37 10.29 11.34
C ALA A 105 17.11 9.91 9.88
N GLY A 106 16.27 8.90 9.65
CA GLY A 106 15.87 8.50 8.30
C GLY A 106 15.17 9.61 7.53
N LEU A 107 14.23 10.33 8.13
CA LEU A 107 13.49 11.44 7.51
C LEU A 107 14.42 12.55 7.01
N ARG A 108 15.56 12.79 7.67
CA ARG A 108 16.57 13.75 7.21
C ARG A 108 17.29 13.30 5.94
N GLU A 109 17.43 12.00 5.73
CA GLU A 109 18.09 11.42 4.54
C GLU A 109 17.10 11.20 3.39
N ALA A 110 15.91 10.69 3.70
CA ALA A 110 14.87 10.35 2.75
C ALA A 110 13.50 10.70 3.34
N PRO A 111 12.98 11.92 3.07
CA PRO A 111 11.64 12.32 3.47
C PRO A 111 10.57 11.38 2.88
N GLY A 112 9.57 11.05 3.68
CA GLY A 112 8.46 10.19 3.28
C GLY A 112 7.40 10.10 4.38
N PRO A 113 6.25 9.46 4.11
CA PRO A 113 5.18 9.34 5.10
C PRO A 113 5.62 8.50 6.30
N VAL A 114 5.07 8.81 7.47
CA VAL A 114 5.27 8.02 8.69
C VAL A 114 3.95 7.41 9.13
N TYR A 115 3.93 6.11 9.40
CA TYR A 115 2.82 5.44 10.05
C TYR A 115 3.15 5.20 11.51
N LEU A 116 2.35 5.71 12.43
CA LEU A 116 2.45 5.42 13.85
C LEU A 116 1.21 4.64 14.27
N VAL A 117 1.36 3.35 14.53
CA VAL A 117 0.26 2.43 14.81
C VAL A 117 0.34 1.93 16.25
N PHE A 118 -0.79 1.93 16.93
CA PHE A 118 -0.95 1.34 18.26
C PHE A 118 -2.16 0.40 18.29
N SER A 119 -1.96 -0.85 18.69
CA SER A 119 -3.00 -1.79 19.11
C SER A 119 -2.74 -2.24 20.55
N GLY A 120 -3.76 -2.17 21.41
CA GLY A 120 -3.65 -2.60 22.80
C GLY A 120 -4.65 -1.93 23.73
N HIS A 121 -4.39 -2.00 25.03
CA HIS A 121 -5.25 -1.34 26.01
C HIS A 121 -5.10 0.18 25.99
N GLY A 122 -6.24 0.88 26.07
CA GLY A 122 -6.33 2.28 26.42
C GLY A 122 -7.25 2.47 27.62
N SER A 123 -6.89 3.38 28.50
CA SER A 123 -7.60 3.64 29.77
C SER A 123 -7.49 5.13 30.13
N SER A 124 -8.03 5.51 31.28
CA SER A 124 -7.88 6.84 31.86
C SER A 124 -7.32 6.72 33.27
N ASP A 125 -6.45 7.65 33.65
CA ASP A 125 -5.89 7.69 35.00
C ASP A 125 -6.93 8.20 36.04
N ALA A 126 -6.53 8.26 37.31
CA ALA A 126 -7.40 8.73 38.40
C ALA A 126 -7.90 10.19 38.23
N SER A 127 -7.23 10.99 37.40
CA SER A 127 -7.63 12.36 37.04
C SER A 127 -8.54 12.42 35.81
N GLY A 128 -8.79 11.28 35.17
CA GLY A 128 -9.59 11.16 33.96
C GLY A 128 -8.80 11.44 32.67
N GLU A 129 -7.48 11.61 32.74
CA GLU A 129 -6.66 11.83 31.55
C GLU A 129 -6.41 10.50 30.82
N PRO A 130 -6.66 10.44 29.50
CA PRO A 130 -6.52 9.20 28.73
C PRO A 130 -5.05 8.83 28.51
N PHE A 131 -4.79 7.54 28.43
CA PHE A 131 -3.49 6.99 28.08
C PHE A 131 -3.61 5.65 27.34
N LEU A 132 -2.51 5.27 26.67
CA LEU A 132 -2.34 3.97 26.03
C LEU A 132 -1.33 3.14 26.83
N ALA A 133 -1.59 1.86 27.07
CA ALA A 133 -0.74 1.01 27.89
C ALA A 133 0.46 0.49 27.08
N LEU A 134 1.67 0.97 27.40
CA LEU A 134 2.92 0.31 27.00
C LEU A 134 3.30 -0.73 28.06
N LEU A 135 4.24 -1.63 27.72
CA LEU A 135 4.65 -2.72 28.60
C LEU A 135 5.22 -2.24 29.94
N ASP A 136 5.92 -1.10 29.94
CA ASP A 136 6.60 -0.56 31.12
C ASP A 136 5.85 0.58 31.81
N ARG A 137 4.93 1.28 31.11
CA ARG A 137 4.19 2.46 31.62
C ARG A 137 3.10 2.95 30.66
N ALA A 138 2.33 3.95 31.08
CA ALA A 138 1.43 4.69 30.22
C ALA A 138 2.14 5.55 29.16
N LEU A 139 1.70 5.48 27.90
CA LEU A 139 1.88 6.49 26.87
C LEU A 139 0.75 7.54 27.01
N THR A 140 1.06 8.63 27.68
CA THR A 140 0.08 9.70 27.93
C THR A 140 -0.07 10.60 26.72
N ARG A 141 -1.19 11.33 26.66
CA ARG A 141 -1.42 12.37 25.64
C ARG A 141 -0.31 13.43 25.64
N ALA A 142 0.23 13.80 26.80
CA ALA A 142 1.33 14.76 26.88
C ALA A 142 2.60 14.24 26.21
N VAL A 143 2.95 12.97 26.42
CA VAL A 143 4.10 12.35 25.74
C VAL A 143 3.85 12.27 24.23
N LEU A 144 2.67 11.81 23.82
CA LEU A 144 2.33 11.72 22.39
C LEU A 144 2.43 13.09 21.68
N PHE A 145 1.82 14.14 22.25
CA PHE A 145 1.70 15.45 21.61
C PHE A 145 2.90 16.37 21.80
N GLU A 146 3.63 16.29 22.91
CA GLU A 146 4.76 17.20 23.17
C GLU A 146 6.12 16.55 22.90
N GLU A 147 6.17 15.24 22.74
CA GLU A 147 7.43 14.51 22.51
C GLU A 147 7.44 13.73 21.19
N ILE A 148 6.47 12.83 20.99
CA ILE A 148 6.49 11.89 19.86
C ILE A 148 6.14 12.57 18.53
N LEU A 149 4.95 13.18 18.42
CA LEU A 149 4.50 13.81 17.18
C LEU A 149 5.41 14.97 16.72
N PRO A 150 5.89 15.87 17.60
CA PRO A 150 6.83 16.94 17.20
C PRO A 150 8.15 16.43 16.63
N ALA A 151 8.60 15.23 17.00
CA ALA A 151 9.85 14.66 16.51
C ALA A 151 9.72 14.07 15.09
N LEU A 152 8.50 13.79 14.62
CA LEU A 152 8.20 13.18 13.32
C LEU A 152 7.91 14.26 12.26
N ASP A 153 8.95 14.98 11.83
CA ASP A 153 8.86 16.00 10.77
C ASP A 153 8.75 15.37 9.37
N ALA A 154 7.59 14.76 9.11
CA ALA A 154 7.28 14.08 7.86
C ALA A 154 6.28 14.89 7.00
N PRO A 155 6.28 14.71 5.66
CA PRO A 155 5.25 15.28 4.79
C PRO A 155 3.83 14.90 5.23
N ALA A 156 3.66 13.68 5.73
CA ALA A 156 2.45 13.16 6.33
C ALA A 156 2.79 12.20 7.49
N VAL A 157 2.03 12.25 8.56
CA VAL A 157 2.05 11.29 9.66
C VAL A 157 0.65 10.69 9.80
N HIS A 158 0.53 9.38 9.60
CA HIS A 158 -0.71 8.64 9.75
C HIS A 158 -0.72 7.96 11.12
N LEU A 159 -1.46 8.53 12.07
CA LEU A 159 -1.66 7.97 13.40
C LEU A 159 -2.84 6.99 13.39
N ILE A 160 -2.62 5.73 13.76
CA ILE A 160 -3.66 4.70 13.80
C ILE A 160 -3.72 4.13 15.21
N ILE A 161 -4.88 4.22 15.87
CA ILE A 161 -5.05 3.76 17.25
C ILE A 161 -6.25 2.82 17.34
N ASP A 162 -5.98 1.56 17.65
CA ASP A 162 -6.95 0.51 18.01
C ASP A 162 -6.87 0.26 19.52
N ALA A 163 -7.64 1.04 20.29
CA ALA A 163 -7.68 0.96 21.75
C ALA A 163 -8.97 1.60 22.31
N CYS A 164 -9.40 1.16 23.50
CA CYS A 164 -10.44 1.89 24.25
C CYS A 164 -9.97 3.32 24.57
N ASN A 165 -10.91 4.28 24.66
CA ASN A 165 -10.63 5.71 24.92
C ASN A 165 -9.71 6.41 23.89
N ALA A 166 -9.47 5.83 22.72
CA ALA A 166 -8.56 6.40 21.73
C ALA A 166 -9.01 7.77 21.16
N GLY A 167 -10.33 8.06 21.14
CA GLY A 167 -10.84 9.38 20.74
C GLY A 167 -10.43 10.49 21.71
N ALA A 168 -10.40 10.19 23.01
CA ALA A 168 -9.93 11.11 24.04
C ALA A 168 -8.42 11.39 23.91
N MET A 169 -7.62 10.41 23.46
CA MET A 169 -6.19 10.56 23.21
C MET A 169 -5.87 11.64 22.17
N VAL A 170 -6.62 11.70 21.08
CA VAL A 170 -6.37 12.67 19.99
C VAL A 170 -7.21 13.95 20.11
N GLY A 171 -8.09 14.03 21.11
CA GLY A 171 -9.01 15.16 21.28
C GLY A 171 -10.17 15.19 20.27
N ALA A 172 -10.51 14.04 19.67
CA ALA A 172 -11.65 13.92 18.79
C ALA A 172 -12.92 13.76 19.64
N ARG A 173 -13.80 14.76 19.63
CA ARG A 173 -15.12 14.67 20.27
C ARG A 173 -16.11 14.09 19.27
N GLY A 174 -16.78 13.01 19.65
CA GLY A 174 -17.90 12.44 18.88
C GLY A 174 -19.26 13.00 19.35
N PRO A 175 -20.35 12.73 18.61
CA PRO A 175 -21.72 13.14 18.99
C PRO A 175 -22.25 12.47 20.28
N LEU A 176 -21.54 11.50 20.84
CA LEU A 176 -22.00 10.70 21.99
C LEU A 176 -21.64 11.30 23.37
N ASP A 177 -20.89 12.40 23.41
CA ASP A 177 -20.54 13.07 24.67
C ASP A 177 -21.63 14.02 25.21
N GLU A 178 -22.78 14.15 24.53
CA GLU A 178 -23.90 14.96 25.03
C GLU A 178 -24.81 14.23 26.04
N ALA A 179 -24.57 12.95 26.32
CA ALA A 179 -25.44 12.13 27.18
C ALA A 179 -24.84 11.72 28.54
N GLY A 180 -23.67 12.25 28.92
CA GLY A 180 -23.04 11.99 30.22
C GLY A 180 -23.05 13.24 31.10
N GLU A 181 -23.72 13.18 32.24
CA GLU A 181 -23.82 14.23 33.25
C GLU A 181 -22.42 14.64 33.76
N ALA A 182 -21.80 15.62 33.10
CA ALA A 182 -20.49 16.12 33.45
C ALA A 182 -20.58 17.04 34.67
N VAL A 183 -19.94 16.64 35.79
CA VAL A 183 -19.67 17.52 36.91
C VAL A 183 -18.79 18.67 36.41
N SER A 184 -19.40 19.83 36.23
CA SER A 184 -18.74 21.02 35.70
C SER A 184 -17.87 21.67 36.79
N VAL A 185 -16.55 21.44 36.73
CA VAL A 185 -15.59 22.34 37.38
C VAL A 185 -15.47 23.61 36.51
N PRO A 186 -15.65 24.82 37.06
CA PRO A 186 -15.55 26.06 36.29
C PRO A 186 -14.08 26.40 36.05
N VAL A 187 -13.56 26.03 34.88
CA VAL A 187 -12.31 26.58 34.33
C VAL A 187 -12.68 27.69 33.35
N ALA A 188 -12.00 28.84 33.46
CA ALA A 188 -12.21 30.00 32.60
C ALA A 188 -12.12 29.64 31.11
N GLU A 189 -13.07 30.12 30.32
CA GLU A 189 -13.33 29.71 28.93
C GLU A 189 -12.12 29.92 27.99
N ALA A 190 -11.37 31.02 28.19
CA ALA A 190 -10.12 31.28 27.48
C ALA A 190 -8.99 30.29 27.81
N THR A 191 -8.99 29.72 29.03
CA THR A 191 -8.02 28.68 29.43
C THR A 191 -8.42 27.31 28.88
N ARG A 192 -9.72 27.03 28.77
CA ARG A 192 -10.25 25.84 28.10
C ARG A 192 -9.93 25.83 26.60
N ALA A 193 -10.16 26.94 25.89
CA ALA A 193 -9.85 27.05 24.47
C ALA A 193 -8.34 26.86 24.20
N ALA A 194 -7.47 27.51 24.99
CA ALA A 194 -6.02 27.37 24.86
C ALA A 194 -5.49 25.96 25.20
N VAL A 195 -6.13 25.22 26.11
CA VAL A 195 -5.77 23.82 26.45
C VAL A 195 -6.29 22.84 25.39
N VAL A 196 -7.48 23.08 24.83
CA VAL A 196 -8.07 22.30 23.74
C VAL A 196 -7.28 22.51 22.44
N GLU A 197 -6.89 23.74 22.13
CA GLU A 197 -6.05 24.09 20.98
C GLU A 197 -4.63 23.52 21.15
N ARG A 198 -4.04 23.58 22.37
CA ARG A 198 -2.74 22.98 22.65
C ARG A 198 -2.71 21.45 22.56
N ARG A 199 -3.82 20.75 22.70
CA ARG A 199 -3.82 19.27 22.77
C ARG A 199 -4.55 18.61 21.60
N SER A 200 -4.87 19.35 20.55
CA SER A 200 -5.60 18.83 19.38
C SER A 200 -4.66 18.59 18.20
N LEU A 201 -5.05 17.67 17.32
CA LEU A 201 -4.34 17.41 16.05
C LEU A 201 -4.20 18.67 15.18
N ALA A 202 -4.98 19.72 15.43
CA ALA A 202 -4.88 21.01 14.74
C ALA A 202 -3.48 21.66 14.83
N ARG A 203 -2.69 21.35 15.87
CA ARG A 203 -1.27 21.79 15.97
C ARG A 203 -0.35 21.14 14.95
N PHE A 204 -0.74 19.99 14.42
CA PHE A 204 0.08 19.16 13.55
C PHE A 204 -0.62 19.01 12.20
N PRO A 205 -0.51 20.00 11.30
CA PRO A 205 -1.25 19.99 10.05
C PRO A 205 -0.87 18.83 9.12
N SER A 206 0.30 18.21 9.29
CA SER A 206 0.71 17.00 8.57
C SER A 206 0.24 15.69 9.22
N VAL A 207 -0.35 15.73 10.42
CA VAL A 207 -0.83 14.53 11.10
C VAL A 207 -2.30 14.31 10.77
N GLY A 208 -2.60 13.15 10.18
CA GLY A 208 -3.95 12.60 10.12
C GLY A 208 -4.08 11.41 11.07
N ALA A 209 -5.30 11.10 11.49
CA ALA A 209 -5.55 10.02 12.44
C ALA A 209 -6.71 9.12 12.03
N ILE A 210 -6.59 7.82 12.28
CA ILE A 210 -7.71 6.87 12.26
C ILE A 210 -7.81 6.28 13.65
N ILE A 211 -8.97 6.44 14.26
CA ILE A 211 -9.20 6.05 15.65
C ILE A 211 -10.41 5.14 15.72
N ALA A 212 -10.25 3.99 16.36
CA ALA A 212 -11.35 3.18 16.83
C ALA A 212 -11.79 3.69 18.21
N THR A 213 -12.98 4.27 18.30
CA THR A 213 -13.65 4.59 19.57
C THR A 213 -14.74 3.58 19.84
N SER A 214 -14.74 2.96 21.02
CA SER A 214 -15.85 2.14 21.47
C SER A 214 -16.16 2.40 22.95
N ALA A 215 -17.43 2.22 23.29
CA ALA A 215 -17.97 2.47 24.62
C ALA A 215 -17.98 1.22 25.54
N GLY A 216 -17.31 0.12 25.18
CA GLY A 216 -17.36 -1.11 25.99
C GLY A 216 -16.23 -2.12 25.72
N GLN A 217 -15.76 -2.81 26.76
CA GLN A 217 -14.54 -3.61 26.73
C GLN A 217 -14.65 -5.04 26.14
N GLN A 218 -15.85 -5.58 25.89
CA GLN A 218 -16.00 -7.04 25.70
C GLN A 218 -16.13 -7.54 24.25
N ALA A 219 -16.14 -6.67 23.24
CA ALA A 219 -16.47 -7.06 21.86
C ALA A 219 -15.34 -6.87 20.83
N HIS A 220 -14.10 -6.61 21.24
CA HIS A 220 -13.08 -6.07 20.33
C HIS A 220 -12.12 -7.07 19.70
N GLU A 221 -12.03 -8.29 20.24
CA GLU A 221 -11.12 -9.32 19.77
C GLU A 221 -11.89 -10.55 19.29
N TRP A 222 -11.61 -11.00 18.06
CA TRP A 222 -12.31 -12.15 17.49
C TRP A 222 -11.35 -13.27 17.12
N SER A 223 -11.43 -14.36 17.90
CA SER A 223 -10.54 -15.52 17.77
C SER A 223 -10.56 -16.24 16.42
N ARG A 224 -11.60 -16.04 15.60
CA ARG A 224 -11.65 -16.64 14.25
C ARG A 224 -10.83 -15.85 13.23
N ILE A 225 -10.73 -14.53 13.39
CA ILE A 225 -9.88 -13.68 12.54
C ILE A 225 -8.51 -13.42 13.14
N GLU A 226 -8.30 -13.85 14.40
CA GLU A 226 -7.05 -13.72 15.14
C GLU A 226 -6.54 -12.27 15.12
N ALA A 227 -7.46 -11.34 15.37
CA ALA A 227 -7.24 -9.90 15.23
C ALA A 227 -8.30 -9.09 15.96
N GLY A 228 -8.00 -7.81 16.21
CA GLY A 228 -8.99 -6.80 16.50
C GLY A 228 -9.95 -6.62 15.31
N VAL A 229 -11.26 -6.47 15.59
CA VAL A 229 -12.28 -6.28 14.53
C VAL A 229 -11.95 -5.05 13.69
N PHE A 230 -11.65 -3.92 14.34
CA PHE A 230 -11.27 -2.69 13.65
C PHE A 230 -10.02 -2.87 12.78
N THR A 231 -8.95 -3.44 13.34
CA THR A 231 -7.71 -3.70 12.58
C THR A 231 -8.01 -4.54 11.33
N HIS A 232 -8.87 -5.57 11.44
CA HIS A 232 -9.25 -6.37 10.28
C HIS A 232 -10.03 -5.59 9.22
N GLU A 233 -10.98 -4.76 9.61
CA GLU A 233 -11.77 -3.94 8.68
C GLU A 233 -10.92 -2.86 8.00
N LEU A 234 -10.10 -2.15 8.78
CA LEU A 234 -9.20 -1.13 8.28
C LEU A 234 -8.23 -1.73 7.26
N LEU A 235 -7.52 -2.81 7.61
CA LEU A 235 -6.60 -3.46 6.69
C LEU A 235 -7.33 -4.00 5.45
N SER A 236 -8.55 -4.53 5.61
CA SER A 236 -9.35 -4.99 4.45
C SER A 236 -9.66 -3.86 3.49
N GLY A 237 -9.97 -2.66 3.97
CA GLY A 237 -10.18 -1.48 3.13
C GLY A 237 -8.90 -0.99 2.46
N LEU A 238 -7.81 -0.86 3.23
CA LEU A 238 -6.50 -0.37 2.76
C LEU A 238 -5.87 -1.25 1.66
N LEU A 239 -6.25 -2.53 1.61
CA LEU A 239 -5.79 -3.46 0.58
C LEU A 239 -6.48 -3.25 -0.79
N GLY A 240 -7.40 -2.29 -0.92
CA GLY A 240 -8.05 -1.93 -2.19
C GLY A 240 -9.57 -1.88 -2.18
N PRO A 241 -10.32 -2.74 -1.46
CA PRO A 241 -11.78 -2.68 -1.42
C PRO A 241 -12.41 -1.33 -1.05
N ALA A 242 -11.70 -0.45 -0.34
CA ALA A 242 -12.19 0.89 -0.01
C ALA A 242 -12.08 1.91 -1.17
N ASP A 243 -11.20 1.69 -2.16
CA ASP A 243 -11.00 2.57 -3.33
C ASP A 243 -12.28 2.60 -4.17
N ILE A 244 -13.13 3.60 -3.94
CA ILE A 244 -14.50 3.68 -4.48
C ILE A 244 -14.54 4.41 -5.82
N ASN A 245 -13.58 5.30 -6.07
CA ASN A 245 -13.43 5.99 -7.34
C ASN A 245 -12.49 5.26 -8.32
N GLY A 246 -11.73 4.26 -7.84
CA GLY A 246 -10.89 3.39 -8.66
C GLY A 246 -9.58 4.06 -9.10
N ASP A 247 -9.10 5.06 -8.35
CA ASP A 247 -7.87 5.78 -8.67
C ASP A 247 -6.60 5.14 -8.08
N LEU A 248 -6.76 3.97 -7.44
CA LEU A 248 -5.72 3.21 -6.73
C LEU A 248 -5.16 3.93 -5.50
N ARG A 249 -5.88 4.90 -4.95
CA ARG A 249 -5.46 5.64 -3.76
C ARG A 249 -6.58 5.59 -2.74
N VAL A 250 -6.31 4.93 -1.62
CA VAL A 250 -7.29 4.80 -0.56
C VAL A 250 -7.20 6.02 0.36
N GLU A 251 -8.24 6.86 0.35
CA GLU A 251 -8.33 8.08 1.16
C GLU A 251 -9.03 7.85 2.53
N TYR A 252 -8.92 8.82 3.44
CA TYR A 252 -9.53 8.76 4.78
C TYR A 252 -11.05 8.61 4.74
N SER A 253 -11.73 9.34 3.84
CA SER A 253 -13.19 9.30 3.72
C SER A 253 -13.70 7.95 3.20
N GLU A 254 -12.95 7.32 2.31
CA GLU A 254 -13.25 5.99 1.77
C GLU A 254 -13.15 4.92 2.85
N VAL A 255 -12.04 4.90 3.60
CA VAL A 255 -11.86 3.95 4.71
C VAL A 255 -12.96 4.11 5.75
N GLN A 256 -13.29 5.34 6.12
CA GLN A 256 -14.34 5.57 7.11
C GLN A 256 -15.71 5.08 6.62
N ALA A 257 -16.04 5.33 5.35
CA ALA A 257 -17.27 4.85 4.75
C ALA A 257 -17.27 3.32 4.57
N PHE A 258 -16.15 2.71 4.19
CA PHE A 258 -15.98 1.27 4.04
C PHE A 258 -16.19 0.54 5.37
N VAL A 259 -15.53 1.01 6.45
CA VAL A 259 -15.73 0.45 7.80
C VAL A 259 -17.15 0.73 8.29
N GLY A 260 -17.70 1.91 7.98
CA GLY A 260 -19.10 2.25 8.24
C GLY A 260 -20.09 1.27 7.61
N ALA A 261 -19.87 0.89 6.35
CA ALA A 261 -20.68 -0.08 5.60
C ALA A 261 -20.55 -1.48 6.20
N SER A 262 -19.31 -1.88 6.50
CA SER A 262 -18.95 -3.17 7.08
C SER A 262 -19.68 -3.44 8.40
N ASN A 263 -19.91 -2.39 9.19
CA ASN A 263 -20.61 -2.48 10.47
C ASN A 263 -22.10 -2.09 10.42
N SER A 264 -22.64 -1.67 9.27
CA SER A 264 -23.97 -1.03 9.21
C SER A 264 -25.15 -1.96 9.54
N ARG A 265 -24.95 -3.27 9.45
CA ARG A 265 -25.97 -4.28 9.81
C ARG A 265 -25.83 -4.78 11.26
N ILE A 266 -24.78 -4.39 11.98
CA ILE A 266 -24.63 -4.71 13.39
C ILE A 266 -25.68 -3.94 14.18
N THR A 267 -26.60 -4.68 14.80
CA THR A 267 -27.76 -4.10 15.49
C THR A 267 -27.47 -3.67 16.92
N ASP A 268 -26.52 -4.31 17.62
CA ASP A 268 -26.08 -3.88 18.96
C ASP A 268 -25.07 -2.72 18.85
N PRO A 269 -25.41 -1.49 19.30
CA PRO A 269 -24.49 -0.35 19.22
C PRO A 269 -23.18 -0.56 20.00
N ARG A 270 -23.17 -1.44 21.01
CA ARG A 270 -21.96 -1.74 21.80
C ARG A 270 -20.99 -2.65 21.06
N ALA A 271 -21.49 -3.40 20.07
CA ALA A 271 -20.69 -4.27 19.22
C ALA A 271 -20.26 -3.59 17.91
N ARG A 272 -20.74 -2.35 17.67
CA ARG A 272 -20.40 -1.55 16.50
C ARG A 272 -19.18 -0.66 16.83
N PRO A 273 -18.01 -0.88 16.19
CA PRO A 273 -16.91 0.06 16.26
C PRO A 273 -17.36 1.44 15.74
N ASP A 274 -17.09 2.52 16.48
CA ASP A 274 -17.16 3.87 15.92
C ASP A 274 -15.77 4.25 15.44
N VAL A 275 -15.64 4.50 14.14
CA VAL A 275 -14.37 4.88 13.52
C VAL A 275 -14.40 6.33 13.11
N GLN A 276 -13.37 7.05 13.54
CA GLN A 276 -13.12 8.42 13.17
C GLN A 276 -11.86 8.49 12.33
N ALA A 277 -12.02 8.94 11.08
CA ALA A 277 -10.92 9.21 10.17
C ALA A 277 -10.79 10.72 10.02
N ILE A 278 -9.67 11.25 10.47
CA ILE A 278 -9.35 12.68 10.46
C ILE A 278 -8.16 12.84 9.50
N PRO A 279 -8.36 13.37 8.29
CA PRO A 279 -7.24 13.56 7.37
C PRO A 279 -6.30 14.68 7.87
N PRO A 280 -5.03 14.70 7.42
CA PRO A 280 -4.12 15.80 7.72
C PRO A 280 -4.69 17.15 7.30
N ALA A 281 -4.71 18.15 8.19
CA ALA A 281 -5.28 19.47 7.88
C ALA A 281 -4.55 20.20 6.72
N ARG A 282 -3.29 19.86 6.45
CA ARG A 282 -2.51 20.38 5.32
C ARG A 282 -3.05 19.88 3.98
N ASP A 283 -3.56 18.66 3.94
CA ASP A 283 -4.06 18.00 2.74
C ASP A 283 -5.16 17.00 3.11
N HIS A 284 -6.41 17.44 2.98
CA HIS A 284 -7.58 16.62 3.31
C HIS A 284 -7.76 15.40 2.39
N ARG A 285 -7.06 15.36 1.25
CA ARG A 285 -7.07 14.26 0.29
C ARG A 285 -5.78 13.45 0.30
N MET A 286 -4.95 13.61 1.34
CA MET A 286 -3.77 12.77 1.52
C MET A 286 -4.22 11.30 1.60
N PRO A 287 -3.80 10.43 0.66
CA PRO A 287 -4.17 9.03 0.72
C PRO A 287 -3.46 8.34 1.90
N LEU A 288 -4.15 7.39 2.52
CA LEU A 288 -3.56 6.48 3.51
C LEU A 288 -2.63 5.47 2.84
N VAL A 289 -3.02 5.01 1.66
CA VAL A 289 -2.26 4.05 0.83
C VAL A 289 -2.41 4.44 -0.63
N ALA A 290 -1.29 4.45 -1.36
CA ALA A 290 -1.25 4.60 -2.81
C ALA A 290 -0.83 3.25 -3.42
N LEU A 291 -1.81 2.47 -3.91
CA LEU A 291 -1.62 1.13 -4.45
C LEU A 291 -0.88 1.13 -5.80
N ASP A 292 -1.04 2.21 -6.58
CA ASP A 292 -0.32 2.47 -7.84
C ASP A 292 1.21 2.53 -7.66
N ALA A 293 1.67 2.91 -6.46
CA ALA A 293 3.09 2.99 -6.10
C ALA A 293 3.67 1.66 -5.58
N LEU A 294 2.85 0.62 -5.40
CA LEU A 294 3.28 -0.63 -4.80
C LEU A 294 3.64 -1.69 -5.84
N PRO A 295 4.84 -2.30 -5.75
CA PRO A 295 5.10 -3.53 -6.45
C PRO A 295 4.38 -4.66 -5.72
N GLY A 296 3.52 -5.40 -6.40
CA GLY A 296 2.83 -6.50 -5.76
C GLY A 296 1.88 -7.24 -6.68
N PRO A 297 1.51 -8.46 -6.29
CA PRO A 297 0.44 -9.16 -6.97
C PRO A 297 -0.89 -8.46 -6.70
N PHE A 298 -1.71 -8.26 -7.72
CA PHE A 298 -3.03 -7.66 -7.58
C PHE A 298 -4.10 -8.57 -8.15
N LEU A 299 -5.27 -8.64 -7.51
CA LEU A 299 -6.49 -9.18 -8.10
C LEU A 299 -7.30 -8.00 -8.65
N ARG A 300 -7.71 -8.06 -9.92
CA ARG A 300 -8.53 -7.00 -10.53
C ARG A 300 -9.71 -7.60 -11.26
N GLY A 301 -10.84 -6.89 -11.22
CA GLY A 301 -12.03 -7.25 -11.99
C GLY A 301 -13.30 -6.72 -11.33
N LYS A 302 -14.46 -7.12 -11.87
CA LYS A 302 -15.78 -6.80 -11.29
C LYS A 302 -16.05 -7.61 -10.03
N VAL A 303 -15.24 -7.40 -8.99
CA VAL A 303 -15.30 -8.16 -7.73
C VAL A 303 -16.64 -7.99 -7.01
N GLY A 304 -17.36 -6.89 -7.25
CA GLY A 304 -18.70 -6.68 -6.70
C GLY A 304 -19.70 -7.77 -7.08
N ARG A 305 -19.50 -8.47 -8.21
CA ARG A 305 -20.35 -9.61 -8.61
C ARG A 305 -20.30 -10.78 -7.63
N LEU A 306 -19.25 -10.84 -6.79
CA LEU A 306 -19.07 -11.90 -5.79
C LEU A 306 -19.95 -11.67 -4.56
N GLY A 307 -20.53 -10.47 -4.39
CA GLY A 307 -21.20 -10.07 -3.16
C GLY A 307 -20.21 -10.02 -2.00
N HIS A 308 -20.54 -10.70 -0.89
CA HIS A 308 -19.62 -10.90 0.22
C HIS A 308 -18.55 -11.95 -0.11
N PHE A 309 -17.28 -11.55 -0.01
CA PHE A 309 -16.13 -12.42 -0.26
C PHE A 309 -14.99 -12.12 0.72
N PHE A 310 -14.09 -13.07 0.88
CA PHE A 310 -12.88 -12.89 1.66
C PHE A 310 -11.69 -13.64 1.05
N ILE A 311 -10.49 -13.15 1.32
CA ILE A 311 -9.25 -13.85 0.97
C ILE A 311 -8.73 -14.53 2.23
N GLU A 312 -8.48 -15.84 2.14
CA GLU A 312 -7.96 -16.67 3.22
C GLU A 312 -6.59 -17.20 2.84
N LEU A 313 -5.62 -17.12 3.75
CA LEU A 313 -4.29 -17.71 3.56
C LEU A 313 -4.35 -19.21 3.81
N ALA A 314 -3.38 -19.99 3.29
CA ALA A 314 -3.33 -21.43 3.51
C ALA A 314 -3.31 -21.87 4.99
N GLY A 315 -2.87 -21.01 5.90
CA GLY A 315 -2.95 -21.23 7.35
C GLY A 315 -4.33 -21.02 7.97
N GLY A 316 -5.37 -20.70 7.18
CA GLY A 316 -6.73 -20.43 7.65
C GLY A 316 -6.98 -18.99 8.14
N ARG A 317 -5.92 -18.16 8.23
CA ARG A 317 -6.04 -16.76 8.63
C ARG A 317 -6.72 -15.94 7.53
N ARG A 318 -7.71 -15.12 7.90
CA ARG A 318 -8.35 -14.17 6.98
C ARG A 318 -7.43 -13.00 6.69
N TYR A 319 -7.09 -12.83 5.42
CA TYR A 319 -6.25 -11.74 4.95
C TYR A 319 -7.05 -10.44 4.79
N LEU A 320 -8.19 -10.51 4.09
CA LEU A 320 -9.16 -9.43 3.94
C LEU A 320 -10.58 -9.97 3.79
N ASP A 321 -11.56 -9.13 4.08
CA ASP A 321 -12.99 -9.40 3.93
C ASP A 321 -13.68 -8.15 3.31
N ALA A 322 -14.61 -8.34 2.38
CA ALA A 322 -15.29 -7.24 1.69
C ALA A 322 -16.65 -7.66 1.12
N ASN A 323 -17.54 -6.68 0.98
CA ASN A 323 -18.79 -6.81 0.23
C ASN A 323 -18.99 -5.53 -0.56
N LEU A 324 -18.89 -5.61 -1.89
CA LEU A 324 -18.92 -4.45 -2.77
C LEU A 324 -20.19 -4.46 -3.64
N GLY A 325 -20.63 -3.29 -4.10
CA GLY A 325 -21.79 -3.18 -5.00
C GLY A 325 -21.61 -4.00 -6.28
N ALA A 326 -22.66 -4.65 -6.78
CA ALA A 326 -22.60 -5.67 -7.85
C ALA A 326 -21.84 -5.28 -9.14
N GLY A 327 -21.79 -3.98 -9.47
CA GLY A 327 -21.10 -3.45 -10.65
C GLY A 327 -19.67 -2.95 -10.39
N GLN A 328 -19.21 -2.96 -9.14
CA GLN A 328 -17.96 -2.34 -8.73
C GLN A 328 -16.76 -3.16 -9.20
N VAL A 329 -15.85 -2.46 -9.89
CA VAL A 329 -14.51 -2.95 -10.19
C VAL A 329 -13.62 -2.55 -9.04
N ALA A 330 -12.76 -3.45 -8.58
CA ALA A 330 -11.73 -3.13 -7.59
C ALA A 330 -10.39 -3.72 -8.00
N THR A 331 -9.32 -3.13 -7.50
CA THR A 331 -7.96 -3.66 -7.57
C THR A 331 -7.51 -3.96 -6.14
N ILE A 332 -7.25 -5.23 -5.85
CA ILE A 332 -7.00 -5.74 -4.50
C ILE A 332 -5.56 -6.23 -4.42
N LEU A 333 -4.78 -5.69 -3.48
CA LEU A 333 -3.41 -6.14 -3.22
C LEU A 333 -3.41 -7.54 -2.60
N LEU A 334 -2.81 -8.51 -3.28
CA LEU A 334 -2.75 -9.91 -2.84
C LEU A 334 -1.59 -10.18 -1.87
N PRO A 335 -1.67 -11.22 -1.03
CA PRO A 335 -0.54 -11.65 -0.21
C PRO A 335 0.64 -12.12 -1.09
N TRP A 336 1.87 -11.94 -0.59
CA TRP A 336 3.11 -12.25 -1.31
C TRP A 336 3.56 -13.65 -0.94
N GLU A 337 3.99 -14.46 -1.90
CA GLU A 337 4.59 -15.81 -1.68
C GLU A 337 3.79 -16.75 -0.76
N ARG A 338 2.50 -16.49 -0.58
CA ARG A 338 1.61 -17.29 0.24
C ARG A 338 0.48 -17.80 -0.63
N GLN A 339 0.28 -19.11 -0.59
CA GLN A 339 -0.92 -19.70 -1.17
C GLN A 339 -2.14 -19.10 -0.46
N ALA A 340 -3.08 -18.62 -1.25
CA ALA A 340 -4.26 -17.93 -0.79
C ALA A 340 -5.48 -18.35 -1.61
N TYR A 341 -6.65 -18.20 -1.01
CA TYR A 341 -7.92 -18.63 -1.57
C TYR A 341 -8.90 -17.48 -1.51
N LEU A 342 -9.54 -17.18 -2.65
CA LEU A 342 -10.69 -16.29 -2.73
C LEU A 342 -11.95 -17.10 -2.43
N ARG A 343 -12.68 -16.74 -1.39
CA ARG A 343 -13.88 -17.46 -0.91
C ARG A 343 -15.11 -16.57 -0.99
N THR A 344 -16.21 -17.14 -1.48
CA THR A 344 -17.56 -16.55 -1.48
C THR A 344 -18.50 -17.43 -0.66
N SER A 345 -19.79 -17.08 -0.61
CA SER A 345 -20.81 -17.89 0.06
C SER A 345 -20.98 -19.30 -0.52
N ASP A 346 -20.67 -19.50 -1.79
CA ASP A 346 -20.99 -20.67 -2.60
C ASP A 346 -19.78 -21.28 -3.32
N GLY A 347 -18.63 -20.60 -3.31
CA GLY A 347 -17.47 -20.99 -4.09
C GLY A 347 -16.13 -20.63 -3.45
N GLU A 348 -15.09 -21.30 -3.93
CA GLU A 348 -13.70 -21.02 -3.63
C GLU A 348 -12.89 -21.07 -4.93
N ALA A 349 -11.97 -20.12 -5.10
CA ALA A 349 -10.96 -20.13 -6.14
C ALA A 349 -9.58 -20.01 -5.50
N GLU A 350 -8.64 -20.84 -5.97
CA GLU A 350 -7.23 -20.72 -5.59
C GLU A 350 -6.63 -19.50 -6.30
N LEU A 351 -5.94 -18.64 -5.56
CA LEU A 351 -5.22 -17.52 -6.12
C LEU A 351 -3.83 -18.01 -6.54
N PRO A 352 -3.43 -17.81 -7.81
CA PRO A 352 -2.13 -18.25 -8.27
C PRO A 352 -1.02 -17.55 -7.47
N PRO A 353 0.08 -18.23 -7.14
CA PRO A 353 1.26 -17.58 -6.61
C PRO A 353 1.72 -16.56 -7.64
N SER A 354 1.52 -15.28 -7.35
CA SER A 354 1.85 -14.22 -8.30
C SER A 354 3.21 -13.65 -7.95
N ASP A 355 4.09 -13.61 -8.96
CA ASP A 355 5.44 -13.06 -8.96
C ASP A 355 5.46 -11.52 -9.09
N GLY A 356 4.37 -10.87 -8.63
CA GLY A 356 4.16 -9.42 -8.76
C GLY A 356 3.25 -9.01 -9.92
N GLY A 357 2.56 -9.96 -10.55
CA GLY A 357 1.63 -9.72 -11.66
C GLY A 357 0.17 -9.47 -11.24
N VAL A 358 -0.63 -9.00 -12.19
CA VAL A 358 -2.08 -8.81 -12.01
C VAL A 358 -2.82 -10.09 -12.40
N VAL A 359 -3.64 -10.60 -11.49
CA VAL A 359 -4.58 -11.70 -11.66
C VAL A 359 -5.94 -11.11 -12.03
N ASP A 360 -6.47 -11.52 -13.19
CA ASP A 360 -7.83 -11.14 -13.59
C ASP A 360 -8.85 -12.03 -12.87
N LEU A 361 -9.91 -11.44 -12.33
CA LEU A 361 -10.98 -12.17 -11.66
C LEU A 361 -11.67 -13.15 -12.63
N ASP A 362 -11.74 -12.80 -13.92
CA ASP A 362 -12.37 -13.66 -14.94
C ASP A 362 -11.53 -14.89 -15.29
N ASP A 363 -10.24 -14.89 -14.95
CA ASP A 363 -9.35 -16.04 -15.14
C ASP A 363 -9.43 -17.06 -13.99
N LEU A 364 -10.09 -16.71 -12.88
CA LEU A 364 -10.22 -17.59 -11.72
C LEU A 364 -11.28 -18.67 -11.94
N SER A 365 -10.90 -19.92 -11.64
CA SER A 365 -11.81 -21.07 -11.68
C SER A 365 -12.38 -21.36 -10.31
N PHE A 366 -13.66 -21.03 -10.11
CA PHE A 366 -14.38 -21.31 -8.87
C PHE A 366 -14.83 -22.77 -8.78
N ARG A 367 -14.62 -23.38 -7.62
CA ARG A 367 -15.15 -24.69 -7.25
C ARG A 367 -16.20 -24.50 -6.16
N THR A 368 -17.30 -25.22 -6.26
CA THR A 368 -18.36 -25.19 -5.23
C THR A 368 -17.85 -25.81 -3.93
N VAL A 369 -17.88 -25.07 -2.83
CA VAL A 369 -17.50 -25.57 -1.50
C VAL A 369 -18.68 -25.42 -0.57
N ARG A 370 -19.16 -26.52 0.02
CA ARG A 370 -20.07 -26.44 1.17
C ARG A 370 -19.25 -26.09 2.40
N LEU A 371 -19.19 -24.79 2.74
CA LEU A 371 -18.64 -24.34 4.01
C LEU A 371 -19.45 -24.97 5.15
N ALA A 372 -18.89 -25.95 5.86
CA ALA A 372 -19.51 -26.49 7.06
C ALA A 372 -19.44 -25.41 8.15
N SER A 373 -20.59 -24.84 8.53
CA SER A 373 -20.67 -23.88 9.64
C SER A 373 -20.37 -24.58 10.97
N ARG A 374 -19.48 -24.02 11.77
CA ARG A 374 -19.16 -24.52 13.11
C ARG A 374 -19.38 -23.39 14.12
N GLY A 375 -20.61 -23.25 14.64
CA GLY A 375 -20.91 -22.47 15.84
C GLY A 375 -21.99 -21.38 15.71
N SER A 376 -22.62 -21.03 16.83
CA SER A 376 -23.72 -20.05 16.92
C SER A 376 -23.23 -18.59 16.95
N LEU A 377 -22.10 -18.30 17.60
CA LEU A 377 -21.46 -16.98 17.57
C LEU A 377 -20.89 -16.64 16.17
N ASP A 378 -20.41 -17.67 15.46
CA ASP A 378 -19.96 -17.64 14.05
C ASP A 378 -21.08 -17.27 13.07
N THR A 379 -22.34 -17.44 13.47
CA THR A 379 -23.51 -17.13 12.64
C THR A 379 -23.94 -15.67 12.77
N ALA A 380 -23.95 -15.11 13.98
CA ALA A 380 -24.37 -13.72 14.22
C ALA A 380 -23.41 -12.69 13.61
N LEU A 381 -22.09 -12.90 13.72
CA LEU A 381 -21.09 -11.98 13.14
C LEU A 381 -20.87 -12.21 11.63
N ARG A 382 -21.08 -13.42 11.10
CA ARG A 382 -21.17 -13.63 9.63
C ARG A 382 -22.41 -13.00 9.02
N GLN A 383 -23.51 -12.92 9.77
CA GLN A 383 -24.76 -12.38 9.28
C GLN A 383 -24.74 -10.85 9.20
N ASP A 384 -23.95 -10.19 10.05
CA ASP A 384 -24.02 -8.73 10.22
C ASP A 384 -22.72 -7.99 9.84
N LEU A 385 -21.52 -8.56 10.02
CA LEU A 385 -20.26 -7.95 9.59
C LEU A 385 -20.05 -8.12 8.08
N PHE A 386 -19.73 -7.05 7.37
CA PHE A 386 -19.67 -7.00 5.90
C PHE A 386 -20.96 -7.40 5.19
N ALA A 387 -22.11 -7.37 5.88
CA ALA A 387 -23.37 -7.81 5.31
C ALA A 387 -24.01 -6.78 4.36
N ALA A 388 -23.73 -5.49 4.55
CA ALA A 388 -24.13 -4.46 3.59
C ALA A 388 -23.05 -4.26 2.52
N PRO A 389 -23.45 -4.08 1.24
CA PRO A 389 -22.50 -3.71 0.20
C PRO A 389 -21.98 -2.29 0.44
N TYR A 390 -20.68 -2.11 0.27
CA TYR A 390 -20.06 -0.81 0.08
C TYR A 390 -20.12 -0.45 -1.41
N ASP A 391 -20.82 0.63 -1.74
CA ASP A 391 -20.98 1.13 -3.10
C ASP A 391 -20.99 2.65 -3.15
N MET A 392 -21.02 3.22 -4.36
CA MET A 392 -20.99 4.67 -4.56
C MET A 392 -22.20 5.39 -3.93
N ALA A 393 -23.36 4.74 -3.85
CA ALA A 393 -24.55 5.33 -3.24
C ALA A 393 -24.40 5.40 -1.72
N TYR A 394 -23.90 4.32 -1.10
CA TYR A 394 -23.55 4.29 0.32
C TYR A 394 -22.50 5.36 0.62
N TYR A 395 -21.41 5.41 -0.15
CA TYR A 395 -20.31 6.36 0.03
C TYR A 395 -20.80 7.81 0.04
N ARG A 396 -21.55 8.22 -0.99
CA ARG A 396 -22.10 9.59 -1.09
C ARG A 396 -22.99 9.92 0.10
N GLY A 397 -23.93 9.03 0.44
CA GLY A 397 -24.81 9.25 1.59
C GLY A 397 -24.04 9.34 2.92
N PHE A 398 -23.00 8.52 3.09
CA PHE A 398 -22.16 8.54 4.27
C PHE A 398 -21.37 9.85 4.39
N VAL A 399 -20.67 10.25 3.33
CA VAL A 399 -19.88 11.49 3.27
C VAL A 399 -20.75 12.71 3.51
N ASP A 400 -21.90 12.79 2.85
CA ASP A 400 -22.86 13.88 3.02
C ASP A 400 -23.39 13.96 4.46
N SER A 401 -23.71 12.80 5.07
CA SER A 401 -24.23 12.74 6.45
C SER A 401 -23.23 13.17 7.51
N ARG A 402 -21.92 13.03 7.24
CA ARG A 402 -20.83 13.36 8.16
C ARG A 402 -20.07 14.64 7.77
N ALA A 403 -20.51 15.33 6.72
CA ALA A 403 -19.85 16.52 6.17
C ALA A 403 -18.35 16.31 5.90
N LEU A 404 -17.98 15.12 5.42
CA LEU A 404 -16.59 14.77 5.06
C LEU A 404 -16.23 15.35 3.69
N VAL A 405 -14.92 15.46 3.42
CA VAL A 405 -14.45 15.82 2.07
C VAL A 405 -14.55 14.57 1.18
N PRO A 406 -15.34 14.60 0.08
CA PRO A 406 -15.41 13.47 -0.85
C PRO A 406 -14.11 13.35 -1.66
N VAL A 407 -13.80 12.10 -2.06
CA VAL A 407 -12.78 11.81 -3.08
C VAL A 407 -13.15 12.44 -4.41
N ASP A 408 -12.19 12.49 -5.33
CA ASP A 408 -12.48 12.96 -6.67
C ASP A 408 -13.31 11.94 -7.46
N LEU A 409 -14.59 12.26 -7.65
CA LEU A 409 -15.53 11.43 -8.40
C LEU A 409 -15.49 11.70 -9.92
N ALA A 410 -14.73 12.71 -10.36
CA ALA A 410 -14.57 13.06 -11.77
C ALA A 410 -13.43 12.26 -12.44
N VAL A 411 -12.72 11.43 -11.69
CA VAL A 411 -11.71 10.52 -12.21
C VAL A 411 -12.44 9.41 -12.98
N GLU A 412 -12.34 9.41 -14.32
CA GLU A 412 -12.56 8.17 -15.07
C GLU A 412 -11.60 7.14 -14.46
N ALA A 413 -12.15 6.04 -13.94
CA ALA A 413 -11.38 4.94 -13.36
C ALA A 413 -10.16 4.72 -14.24
N VAL A 414 -8.98 5.05 -13.72
CA VAL A 414 -7.76 4.88 -14.49
C VAL A 414 -7.70 3.38 -14.79
N ASP A 415 -7.60 3.03 -16.06
CA ASP A 415 -7.27 1.66 -16.42
C ASP A 415 -5.75 1.55 -16.52
N PRO A 416 -5.02 1.25 -15.43
CA PRO A 416 -3.60 0.94 -15.53
C PRO A 416 -3.36 -0.33 -16.36
N LEU A 417 -4.39 -1.12 -16.71
CA LEU A 417 -4.31 -2.16 -17.73
C LEU A 417 -4.43 -1.64 -19.18
N ALA A 418 -4.63 -0.34 -19.41
CA ALA A 418 -4.32 0.28 -20.69
C ALA A 418 -2.81 0.22 -21.01
N LEU A 419 -1.97 -0.17 -20.03
CA LEU A 419 -0.58 -0.58 -20.25
C LEU A 419 -0.38 -2.10 -20.15
N ARG A 420 -1.35 -2.92 -20.58
CA ARG A 420 -1.06 -4.31 -20.96
C ARG A 420 -0.20 -4.30 -22.23
N TRP A 421 1.11 -4.20 -22.09
CA TRP A 421 2.01 -4.46 -23.22
C TRP A 421 1.82 -5.91 -23.64
N THR A 422 1.16 -6.09 -24.77
CA THR A 422 1.11 -7.32 -25.52
C THR A 422 2.54 -7.85 -25.73
N TRP A 423 2.69 -9.16 -25.94
CA TRP A 423 4.00 -9.72 -26.27
C TRP A 423 4.64 -9.03 -27.49
N LYS A 424 3.81 -8.49 -28.40
CA LYS A 424 4.23 -7.69 -29.56
C LYS A 424 4.81 -6.34 -29.17
N GLU A 425 4.22 -5.63 -28.20
CA GLU A 425 4.76 -4.37 -27.68
C GLU A 425 6.05 -4.58 -26.89
N LYS A 426 6.13 -5.64 -26.08
CA LYS A 426 7.38 -6.05 -25.41
C LYS A 426 8.48 -6.38 -26.43
N ALA A 427 8.15 -7.11 -27.49
CA ALA A 427 9.07 -7.43 -28.57
C ALA A 427 9.48 -6.18 -29.37
N ALA A 428 8.56 -5.25 -29.61
CA ALA A 428 8.83 -4.00 -30.31
C ALA A 428 9.84 -3.13 -29.55
N VAL A 429 9.66 -2.98 -28.24
CA VAL A 429 10.61 -2.24 -27.40
C VAL A 429 11.95 -2.94 -27.31
N GLY A 430 11.97 -4.27 -27.21
CA GLY A 430 13.21 -5.05 -27.29
C GLY A 430 13.97 -4.81 -28.61
N LEU A 431 13.27 -4.74 -29.74
CA LEU A 431 13.86 -4.42 -31.04
C LEU A 431 14.35 -2.97 -31.14
N TRP A 432 13.65 -2.00 -30.57
CA TRP A 432 14.14 -0.61 -30.52
C TRP A 432 15.37 -0.47 -29.63
N SER A 433 15.43 -1.16 -28.49
CA SER A 433 16.63 -1.21 -27.64
C SER A 433 17.81 -1.86 -28.37
N ALA A 434 17.58 -2.96 -29.09
CA ALA A 434 18.60 -3.59 -29.93
C ALA A 434 19.07 -2.67 -31.08
N SER A 435 18.14 -1.92 -31.69
CA SER A 435 18.44 -0.91 -32.71
C SER A 435 19.34 0.19 -32.16
N ALA A 436 19.03 0.73 -30.98
CA ALA A 436 19.83 1.77 -30.34
C ALA A 436 21.26 1.27 -30.04
N ALA A 437 21.42 0.06 -29.51
CA ALA A 437 22.72 -0.54 -29.27
C ALA A 437 23.53 -0.75 -30.56
N ALA A 438 22.88 -1.27 -31.62
CA ALA A 438 23.52 -1.46 -32.93
C ALA A 438 23.94 -0.13 -33.57
N MET A 439 23.13 0.92 -33.42
CA MET A 439 23.45 2.27 -33.90
C MET A 439 24.68 2.86 -33.18
N VAL A 440 24.74 2.76 -31.85
CA VAL A 440 25.91 3.20 -31.08
C VAL A 440 27.17 2.45 -31.52
N SER A 441 27.08 1.13 -31.69
CA SER A 441 28.20 0.32 -32.19
C SER A 441 28.66 0.78 -33.58
N ALA A 442 27.73 1.05 -34.50
CA ALA A 442 28.04 1.53 -35.86
C ALA A 442 28.72 2.90 -35.85
N ILE A 443 28.30 3.81 -34.96
CA ILE A 443 28.93 5.12 -34.78
C ILE A 443 30.37 4.96 -34.29
N VAL A 444 30.59 4.15 -33.25
CA VAL A 444 31.92 3.91 -32.67
C VAL A 444 32.86 3.29 -33.71
N THR A 445 32.43 2.26 -34.43
CA THR A 445 33.25 1.64 -35.48
C THR A 445 33.44 2.58 -36.67
N GLY A 446 32.48 3.46 -36.96
CA GLY A 446 32.58 4.49 -37.99
C GLY A 446 33.65 5.54 -37.66
N ILE A 447 33.67 6.03 -36.42
CA ILE A 447 34.70 6.95 -35.93
C ILE A 447 36.08 6.26 -35.99
N ALA A 448 36.19 5.02 -35.52
CA ALA A 448 37.43 4.26 -35.57
C ALA A 448 37.90 4.02 -37.02
N ALA A 449 36.98 3.74 -37.95
CA ALA A 449 37.29 3.60 -39.37
C ALA A 449 37.80 4.91 -39.97
N ALA A 450 37.17 6.05 -39.66
CA ALA A 450 37.61 7.36 -40.11
C ALA A 450 39.02 7.70 -39.59
N HIS A 451 39.29 7.41 -38.32
CA HIS A 451 40.62 7.61 -37.73
C HIS A 451 41.68 6.70 -38.37
N THR A 452 41.35 5.42 -38.59
CA THR A 452 42.26 4.46 -39.25
C THR A 452 42.54 4.87 -40.70
N LYS A 453 41.56 5.44 -41.40
CA LYS A 453 41.72 5.96 -42.75
C LYS A 453 42.66 7.17 -42.79
N ALA A 454 42.52 8.11 -41.85
CA ALA A 454 43.44 9.24 -41.74
C ALA A 454 44.89 8.78 -41.50
N GLN A 455 45.10 7.81 -40.60
CA GLN A 455 46.42 7.22 -40.36
C GLN A 455 47.00 6.50 -41.59
N PHE A 456 46.15 5.86 -42.39
CA PHE A 456 46.56 5.25 -43.66
C PHE A 456 47.00 6.30 -44.69
N GLU A 457 46.33 7.44 -44.75
CA GLU A 457 46.68 8.55 -45.66
C GLU A 457 47.98 9.25 -45.26
N GLU A 458 48.35 9.23 -43.97
CA GLU A 458 49.56 9.85 -43.44
C GLU A 458 50.81 8.95 -43.51
N THR A 459 50.66 7.63 -43.69
CA THR A 459 51.81 6.72 -43.64
C THR A 459 52.54 6.60 -44.98
N THR A 460 53.86 6.70 -44.95
CA THR A 460 54.73 6.51 -46.13
C THR A 460 55.37 5.12 -46.19
N LEU A 461 55.08 4.25 -45.21
CA LEU A 461 55.67 2.92 -45.07
C LEU A 461 54.71 1.83 -45.57
N GLN A 462 55.21 0.93 -46.42
CA GLN A 462 54.38 -0.08 -47.10
C GLN A 462 53.70 -1.09 -46.17
N GLN A 463 54.42 -1.64 -45.18
CA GLN A 463 53.84 -2.63 -44.26
C GLN A 463 52.74 -2.04 -43.34
N PRO A 464 52.96 -0.90 -42.66
CA PRO A 464 51.92 -0.22 -41.89
C PRO A 464 50.69 0.15 -42.74
N ALA A 465 50.90 0.59 -44.00
CA ALA A 465 49.80 0.90 -44.91
C ALA A 465 48.91 -0.33 -45.18
N MET A 466 49.49 -1.51 -45.43
CA MET A 466 48.73 -2.75 -45.66
C MET A 466 47.92 -3.16 -44.42
N GLU A 467 48.48 -3.02 -43.23
CA GLU A 467 47.77 -3.35 -41.98
C GLU A 467 46.61 -2.39 -41.69
N LEU A 468 46.84 -1.09 -41.88
CA LEU A 468 45.81 -0.06 -41.72
C LEU A 468 44.68 -0.21 -42.75
N ALA A 469 45.00 -0.55 -44.00
CA ALA A 469 44.00 -0.84 -45.03
C ALA A 469 43.12 -2.04 -44.65
N ALA A 470 43.72 -3.15 -44.20
CA ALA A 470 42.97 -4.32 -43.75
C ALA A 470 42.14 -4.05 -42.47
N ARG A 471 42.61 -3.17 -41.59
CA ARG A 471 41.86 -2.74 -40.40
C ARG A 471 40.70 -1.82 -40.78
N TYR A 472 40.93 -0.88 -41.70
CA TYR A 472 39.90 0.01 -42.23
C TYR A 472 38.77 -0.79 -42.88
N ASP A 473 39.09 -1.76 -43.73
CA ASP A 473 38.06 -2.59 -44.38
C ASP A 473 37.22 -3.38 -43.38
N ARG A 474 37.83 -3.96 -42.35
CA ARG A 474 37.10 -4.66 -41.27
C ARG A 474 36.17 -3.72 -40.51
N LEU A 475 36.65 -2.53 -40.13
CA LEU A 475 35.85 -1.54 -39.39
C LEU A 475 34.72 -0.96 -40.27
N ARG A 476 34.99 -0.71 -41.55
CA ARG A 476 33.99 -0.25 -42.52
C ARG A 476 32.87 -1.27 -42.70
N VAL A 477 33.20 -2.55 -42.84
CA VAL A 477 32.21 -3.63 -42.92
C VAL A 477 31.40 -3.71 -41.61
N ALA A 478 32.06 -3.65 -40.45
CA ALA A 478 31.37 -3.65 -39.15
C ALA A 478 30.38 -2.47 -39.00
N THR A 479 30.75 -1.28 -39.45
CA THR A 479 29.87 -0.10 -39.46
C THR A 479 28.64 -0.32 -40.34
N TRP A 480 28.80 -0.83 -41.56
CA TRP A 480 27.67 -1.09 -42.45
C TRP A 480 26.74 -2.18 -41.92
N VAL A 481 27.30 -3.25 -41.36
CA VAL A 481 26.50 -4.31 -40.73
C VAL A 481 25.74 -3.79 -39.51
N GLY A 482 26.39 -3.01 -38.64
CA GLY A 482 25.74 -2.40 -37.48
C GLY A 482 24.60 -1.46 -37.88
N ALA A 483 24.81 -0.62 -38.89
CA ALA A 483 23.78 0.28 -39.42
C ALA A 483 22.59 -0.48 -40.03
N ALA A 484 22.85 -1.58 -40.77
CA ALA A 484 21.80 -2.41 -41.35
C ALA A 484 20.96 -3.13 -40.27
N VAL A 485 21.62 -3.66 -39.23
CA VAL A 485 20.93 -4.29 -38.08
C VAL A 485 20.08 -3.28 -37.33
N ALA A 486 20.60 -2.06 -37.12
CA ALA A 486 19.84 -0.99 -36.48
C ALA A 486 18.57 -0.65 -37.29
N ALA A 487 18.70 -0.47 -38.61
CA ALA A 487 17.56 -0.17 -39.47
C ALA A 487 16.52 -1.30 -39.49
N ALA A 488 16.97 -2.57 -39.57
CA ALA A 488 16.07 -3.73 -39.55
C ALA A 488 15.34 -3.88 -38.21
N ALA A 489 16.04 -3.71 -37.09
CA ALA A 489 15.44 -3.79 -35.76
C ALA A 489 14.47 -2.61 -35.51
N ALA A 490 14.80 -1.40 -35.95
CA ALA A 490 13.89 -0.26 -35.89
C ALA A 490 12.60 -0.51 -36.70
N GLY A 491 12.74 -0.99 -37.94
CA GLY A 491 11.60 -1.31 -38.80
C GLY A 491 10.72 -2.43 -38.24
N GLY A 492 11.34 -3.51 -37.75
CA GLY A 492 10.64 -4.61 -37.10
C GLY A 492 9.91 -4.18 -35.82
N GLY A 493 10.54 -3.34 -34.99
CA GLY A 493 9.93 -2.79 -33.80
C GLY A 493 8.71 -1.94 -34.12
N THR A 494 8.82 -1.06 -35.11
CA THR A 494 7.72 -0.20 -35.58
C THR A 494 6.56 -1.02 -36.18
N ALA A 495 6.85 -2.03 -37.00
CA ALA A 495 5.83 -2.89 -37.58
C ALA A 495 5.09 -3.70 -36.51
N LEU A 496 5.81 -4.25 -35.52
CA LEU A 496 5.20 -4.96 -34.40
C LEU A 496 4.33 -4.04 -33.55
N TRP A 497 4.81 -2.83 -33.25
CA TRP A 497 4.07 -1.82 -32.51
C TRP A 497 2.76 -1.42 -33.19
N ILE A 498 2.79 -1.18 -34.50
CA ILE A 498 1.58 -0.86 -35.29
C ILE A 498 0.61 -2.04 -35.27
N SER A 499 1.10 -3.27 -35.44
CA SER A 499 0.28 -4.48 -35.44
C SER A 499 -0.28 -4.90 -34.08
N ALA A 500 0.16 -4.24 -33.00
CA ALA A 500 -0.31 -4.48 -31.64
C ALA A 500 -1.58 -3.68 -31.30
N ARG A 501 -1.87 -2.60 -32.05
CA ARG A 501 -3.10 -1.81 -31.84
C ARG A 501 -4.27 -2.41 -32.62
N PRO A 502 -5.46 -2.59 -32.01
CA PRO A 502 -6.65 -2.97 -32.76
C PRO A 502 -6.99 -1.88 -33.78
N SER A 503 -7.35 -2.29 -34.99
CA SER A 503 -7.89 -1.39 -36.00
C SER A 503 -9.25 -0.87 -35.53
N ASN A 504 -9.35 0.44 -35.30
CA ASN A 504 -10.65 1.12 -35.17
C ASN A 504 -11.36 1.11 -36.53
N ASP A 505 -11.93 -0.04 -36.89
CA ASP A 505 -12.93 -0.16 -37.96
C ASP A 505 -14.29 -0.45 -37.31
N GLU A 506 -14.81 0.56 -36.60
CA GLU A 506 -16.26 0.79 -36.52
C GLU A 506 -16.54 2.15 -37.19
N GLY A 507 -17.53 2.17 -38.07
CA GLY A 507 -17.68 3.12 -39.18
C GLY A 507 -17.83 4.62 -38.83
N PRO A 508 -17.79 5.50 -39.86
CA PRO A 508 -18.04 6.93 -39.70
C PRO A 508 -19.53 7.17 -39.47
N GLY A 509 -19.91 7.48 -38.23
CA GLY A 509 -21.31 7.70 -37.86
C GLY A 509 -21.50 8.76 -36.79
N ALA A 510 -21.21 10.02 -37.10
CA ALA A 510 -21.96 11.20 -36.66
C ALA A 510 -21.20 12.48 -37.04
N VAL A 511 -21.49 13.01 -38.22
CA VAL A 511 -21.28 14.41 -38.51
C VAL A 511 -22.26 15.19 -37.64
N VAL A 512 -21.78 15.79 -36.55
CA VAL A 512 -22.53 16.84 -35.84
C VAL A 512 -22.54 18.05 -36.77
N GLY A 513 -23.66 18.21 -37.48
CA GLY A 513 -23.93 19.39 -38.28
C GLY A 513 -24.05 20.61 -37.39
N ILE A 514 -23.05 21.50 -37.45
CA ILE A 514 -23.20 22.88 -37.02
C ILE A 514 -23.87 23.64 -38.18
N SER A 515 -25.18 23.80 -38.07
CA SER A 515 -25.97 24.86 -38.71
C SER A 515 -26.64 25.58 -37.54
N GLY A 516 -26.36 26.83 -37.16
CA GLY A 516 -25.93 27.99 -37.93
C GLY A 516 -27.11 28.94 -38.03
N LYS A 517 -27.15 29.99 -37.19
CA LYS A 517 -27.59 31.37 -37.52
C LYS A 517 -27.63 32.28 -36.26
N PHE A 518 -26.87 33.37 -36.38
CA PHE A 518 -26.93 34.71 -35.76
C PHE A 518 -27.48 34.89 -34.34
#